data_AF-A0A7C4R7A3-F1
#
_entry.id   AF-A0A7C4R7A3-F1
#
_cell.length_a   1.000
_cell.length_b   1.000
_cell.length_c   1.000
_cell.angle_alpha   90.00
_cell.angle_beta   90.00
_cell.angle_gamma   90.00
#
_symmetry.space_group_name_H-M   'P 1'
#
loop_
_entity.id
_entity.type
_entity.pdbx_description
1 polymer ?
#
loop_
_entity_poly.entity_id
_entity_poly.type
_entity_poly.pdbx_seq_one_letter_code
_entity_poly.pdbx_strand_id
1 'polypeptide(L)'
;MPGRPSWQEIEESLSRSLLRGLCWEYEQALRKAPAGLDPQIALRPNILLAEMRKLGTADAETWTIRINAEFAAAQRFDAVRDVFLHEVAHLWASVHPEGRTQADHGPVFRSLCNRLGADPAAARSRESFAAPRGSPRDGRDERLDRLRVKVRKLLSLARSPFPEEARAAAAKASELIARHHLSEIEEGRPREFTSRYLCAPARRHPRHVFLIANILQRFFFVEAVWVPAWVVAKGCVGNVPEISGRPHDIELALYVFDFIENTIRRQWDMARGAHGFTGRDYRQFALGVASGFYSQLEEERSRLSERIRAERAAEAGAGRFGGRPCTDLVNVFDPALGAYLRQRYGRLRAIGRPGLALRSSYYAGRKVGREMVLSRGLESHSNASAAPRLPG
;
A
#
# COMPACT_ATOMS: atom_id res chain seq x y z
N MET A 1 3.16 19.67 -39.16
CA MET A 1 2.87 19.52 -37.73
C MET A 1 2.06 18.25 -37.57
N PRO A 2 2.54 17.20 -36.88
CA PRO A 2 1.69 16.03 -36.62
C PRO A 2 0.46 16.49 -35.83
N GLY A 3 -0.72 16.13 -36.32
CA GLY A 3 -2.01 16.47 -35.69
C GLY A 3 -2.07 15.93 -34.26
N ARG A 4 -2.85 16.59 -33.39
CA ARG A 4 -3.12 16.04 -32.06
C ARG A 4 -3.86 14.71 -32.24
N PRO A 5 -3.46 13.65 -31.54
CA PRO A 5 -4.11 12.35 -31.68
C PRO A 5 -5.57 12.44 -31.27
N SER A 6 -6.43 11.69 -31.96
CA SER A 6 -7.84 11.57 -31.61
C SER A 6 -8.01 10.81 -30.28
N TRP A 7 -9.17 10.95 -29.64
CA TRP A 7 -9.48 10.20 -28.42
C TRP A 7 -9.42 8.68 -28.62
N GLN A 8 -9.88 8.19 -29.77
CA GLN A 8 -9.82 6.77 -30.13
C GLN A 8 -8.37 6.27 -30.24
N GLU A 9 -7.48 7.06 -30.85
CA GLU A 9 -6.06 6.71 -30.96
C GLU A 9 -5.37 6.64 -29.58
N ILE A 10 -5.74 7.53 -28.65
CA ILE A 10 -5.22 7.52 -27.28
C ILE A 10 -5.71 6.26 -26.53
N GLU A 11 -7.00 5.95 -26.64
CA GLU A 11 -7.61 4.79 -25.99
C GLU A 11 -7.02 3.46 -26.50
N GLU A 12 -6.85 3.33 -27.82
CA GLU A 12 -6.19 2.17 -28.42
C GLU A 12 -4.74 2.04 -27.96
N SER A 13 -4.01 3.16 -27.90
CA SER A 13 -2.61 3.16 -27.46
C SER A 13 -2.47 2.73 -25.99
N LEU A 14 -3.36 3.22 -25.12
CA LEU A 14 -3.42 2.82 -23.71
C LEU A 14 -3.80 1.35 -23.56
N SER A 15 -4.77 0.86 -24.33
CA SER A 15 -5.18 -0.55 -24.34
C SER A 15 -4.05 -1.48 -24.79
N ARG A 16 -3.35 -1.13 -25.87
CA ARG A 16 -2.15 -1.86 -26.32
C ARG A 16 -1.04 -1.85 -25.26
N SER A 17 -0.82 -0.70 -24.61
CA SER A 17 0.16 -0.57 -23.53
C SER A 17 -0.21 -1.39 -22.30
N LEU A 18 -1.49 -1.44 -21.93
CA LEU A 18 -2.00 -2.25 -20.85
C LEU A 18 -1.75 -3.74 -21.13
N LEU A 19 -2.11 -4.23 -22.32
CA LEU A 19 -1.88 -5.61 -22.72
C LEU A 19 -0.38 -5.97 -22.69
N ARG A 20 0.50 -5.06 -23.15
CA ARG A 20 1.96 -5.22 -23.01
C ARG A 20 2.38 -5.36 -21.54
N GLY A 21 1.79 -4.55 -20.67
CA GLY A 21 1.99 -4.64 -19.23
C GLY A 21 1.56 -5.98 -18.65
N LEU A 22 0.41 -6.51 -19.03
CA LEU A 22 -0.07 -7.80 -18.54
C LEU A 22 0.81 -8.97 -18.98
N CYS A 23 1.34 -8.96 -20.21
CA CYS A 23 2.32 -9.99 -20.56
C CYS A 23 3.68 -9.80 -19.89
N TRP A 24 4.10 -8.57 -19.63
CA TRP A 24 5.26 -8.34 -18.78
C TRP A 24 5.05 -8.90 -17.36
N GLU A 25 3.85 -8.74 -16.77
CA GLU A 25 3.47 -9.35 -15.49
C GLU A 25 3.47 -10.89 -15.57
N TYR A 26 3.01 -11.49 -16.67
CA TYR A 26 3.09 -12.95 -16.88
C TYR A 26 4.54 -13.44 -16.89
N GLU A 27 5.45 -12.72 -17.56
CA GLU A 27 6.88 -13.05 -17.53
C GLU A 27 7.47 -12.92 -16.11
N GLN A 28 7.01 -11.95 -15.30
CA GLN A 28 7.40 -11.87 -13.89
C GLN A 28 6.84 -13.04 -13.08
N ALA A 29 5.58 -13.42 -13.33
CA ALA A 29 4.94 -14.56 -12.70
C ALA A 29 5.71 -15.84 -12.94
N LEU A 30 6.16 -16.10 -14.18
CA LEU A 30 6.93 -17.31 -14.54
C LEU A 30 8.20 -17.49 -13.70
N ARG A 31 8.89 -16.40 -13.31
CA ARG A 31 10.05 -16.48 -12.40
C ARG A 31 9.69 -16.99 -11.01
N LYS A 32 8.41 -16.94 -10.65
CA LYS A 32 7.82 -17.45 -9.40
C LYS A 32 7.04 -18.75 -9.60
N ALA A 33 7.12 -19.41 -10.75
CA ALA A 33 6.43 -20.68 -10.98
C ALA A 33 6.99 -21.78 -10.05
N PRO A 34 6.15 -22.61 -9.40
CA PRO A 34 6.64 -23.78 -8.68
C PRO A 34 7.35 -24.75 -9.61
N ALA A 35 8.36 -25.44 -9.09
CA ALA A 35 9.05 -26.48 -9.83
C ALA A 35 8.08 -27.62 -10.15
N GLY A 36 8.23 -28.25 -11.33
CA GLY A 36 7.41 -29.38 -11.73
C GLY A 36 6.02 -29.02 -12.28
N LEU A 37 5.72 -27.74 -12.51
CA LEU A 37 4.57 -27.36 -13.34
C LEU A 37 4.80 -27.75 -14.81
N ASP A 38 3.69 -28.00 -15.50
CA ASP A 38 3.68 -28.34 -16.91
C ASP A 38 4.43 -27.29 -17.76
N PRO A 39 5.35 -27.69 -18.66
CA PRO A 39 6.06 -26.77 -19.55
C PRO A 39 5.14 -25.84 -20.36
N GLN A 40 3.87 -26.20 -20.56
CA GLN A 40 2.85 -25.34 -21.18
C GLN A 40 2.77 -23.95 -20.52
N ILE A 41 3.07 -23.80 -19.23
CA ILE A 41 3.05 -22.47 -18.60
C ILE A 41 4.07 -21.50 -19.24
N ALA A 42 5.16 -22.00 -19.83
CA ALA A 42 6.13 -21.17 -20.54
C ALA A 42 5.53 -20.56 -21.82
N LEU A 43 4.46 -21.16 -22.37
CA LEU A 43 3.67 -20.55 -23.42
C LEU A 43 2.83 -19.42 -22.81
N ARG A 44 3.07 -18.22 -23.32
CA ARG A 44 2.27 -17.06 -22.94
C ARG A 44 0.80 -17.29 -23.35
N PRO A 45 -0.17 -17.11 -22.45
CA PRO A 45 -1.58 -17.22 -22.79
C PRO A 45 -2.03 -16.10 -23.72
N ASN A 46 -3.13 -16.32 -24.42
CA ASN A 46 -3.83 -15.25 -25.12
C ASN A 46 -4.40 -14.29 -24.06
N ILE A 47 -4.01 -13.02 -24.10
CA ILE A 47 -4.48 -12.01 -23.14
C ILE A 47 -5.34 -11.01 -23.89
N LEU A 48 -6.62 -10.91 -23.51
CA LEU A 48 -7.63 -10.14 -24.22
C LEU A 48 -8.37 -9.19 -23.28
N LEU A 49 -8.75 -8.02 -23.79
CA LEU A 49 -9.78 -7.19 -23.19
C LEU A 49 -11.13 -7.59 -23.81
N ALA A 50 -12.15 -7.77 -22.97
CA ALA A 50 -13.48 -8.20 -23.42
C ALA A 50 -14.59 -7.48 -22.65
N GLU A 51 -15.75 -7.34 -23.29
CA GLU A 51 -16.98 -6.93 -22.63
C GLU A 51 -17.61 -8.13 -21.92
N MET A 52 -17.67 -8.09 -20.59
CA MET A 52 -18.11 -9.24 -19.80
C MET A 52 -18.55 -8.81 -18.40
N ARG A 53 -19.39 -9.58 -17.73
CA ARG A 53 -19.86 -9.23 -16.36
C ARG A 53 -18.81 -9.45 -15.28
N LYS A 54 -18.00 -10.52 -15.40
CA LYS A 54 -16.90 -10.83 -14.47
C LYS A 54 -15.72 -9.89 -14.70
N LEU A 55 -14.86 -9.69 -13.71
CA LEU A 55 -13.65 -8.84 -13.84
C LEU A 55 -12.55 -9.52 -14.66
N GLY A 56 -12.44 -10.84 -14.54
CA GLY A 56 -11.51 -11.70 -15.25
C GLY A 56 -12.10 -13.08 -15.47
N THR A 57 -11.57 -13.81 -16.46
CA THR A 57 -11.81 -15.24 -16.67
C THR A 57 -10.59 -15.90 -17.29
N ALA A 58 -10.26 -17.09 -16.81
CA ALA A 58 -9.32 -18.02 -17.42
C ALA A 58 -10.05 -19.15 -18.16
N ASP A 59 -9.57 -19.49 -19.35
CA ASP A 59 -10.02 -20.62 -20.16
C ASP A 59 -8.81 -21.51 -20.46
N ALA A 60 -8.79 -22.68 -19.83
CA ALA A 60 -7.69 -23.63 -19.92
C ALA A 60 -7.63 -24.36 -21.27
N GLU A 61 -8.78 -24.54 -21.95
CA GLU A 61 -8.85 -25.25 -23.23
C GLU A 61 -8.19 -24.43 -24.35
N THR A 62 -8.47 -23.13 -24.38
CA THR A 62 -7.87 -22.21 -25.37
C THR A 62 -6.62 -21.47 -24.87
N TRP A 63 -6.19 -21.75 -23.64
CA TRP A 63 -5.10 -21.06 -22.94
C TRP A 63 -5.24 -19.53 -22.99
N THR A 64 -6.43 -19.04 -22.62
CA THR A 64 -6.83 -17.63 -22.75
C THR A 64 -7.18 -17.01 -21.40
N ILE A 65 -6.69 -15.79 -21.16
CA ILE A 65 -7.14 -14.90 -20.08
C ILE A 65 -7.87 -13.72 -20.70
N ARG A 66 -9.10 -13.48 -20.22
CA ARG A 66 -9.90 -12.30 -20.59
C ARG A 66 -10.05 -11.40 -19.38
N ILE A 67 -9.85 -10.10 -19.58
CA ILE A 67 -10.06 -9.07 -18.57
C ILE A 67 -11.17 -8.14 -19.04
N ASN A 68 -12.05 -7.74 -18.13
CA ASN A 68 -13.12 -6.80 -18.45
C ASN A 68 -12.54 -5.45 -18.92
N ALA A 69 -12.93 -5.02 -20.12
CA ALA A 69 -12.44 -3.80 -20.75
C ALA A 69 -12.80 -2.51 -19.99
N GLU A 70 -14.06 -2.39 -19.54
CA GLU A 70 -14.54 -1.22 -18.78
C GLU A 70 -13.84 -1.09 -17.42
N PHE A 71 -13.68 -2.20 -16.69
CA PHE A 71 -12.93 -2.29 -15.45
C PHE A 71 -11.46 -1.90 -15.67
N ALA A 72 -10.85 -2.43 -16.72
CA ALA A 72 -9.45 -2.14 -17.04
C ALA A 72 -9.21 -0.68 -17.43
N ALA A 73 -10.19 -0.04 -18.07
CA ALA A 73 -10.15 1.38 -18.41
C ALA A 73 -10.40 2.29 -17.17
N ALA A 74 -11.27 1.88 -16.26
CA ALA A 74 -11.66 2.68 -15.11
C ALA A 74 -10.73 2.56 -13.89
N GLN A 75 -10.04 1.43 -13.75
CA GLN A 75 -9.24 1.12 -12.57
C GLN A 75 -7.75 1.36 -12.77
N ARG A 76 -7.05 1.50 -11.64
CA ARG A 76 -5.58 1.57 -11.66
C ARG A 76 -4.98 0.22 -12.06
N PHE A 77 -3.79 0.28 -12.65
CA PHE A 77 -3.08 -0.90 -13.14
C PHE A 77 -2.87 -1.99 -12.07
N ASP A 78 -2.72 -1.64 -10.79
CA ASP A 78 -2.60 -2.63 -9.71
C ASP A 78 -3.85 -3.47 -9.50
N ALA A 79 -5.04 -2.89 -9.62
CA ALA A 79 -6.29 -3.64 -9.52
C ALA A 79 -6.45 -4.59 -10.72
N VAL A 80 -6.07 -4.13 -11.91
CA VAL A 80 -6.10 -4.95 -13.14
C VAL A 80 -5.09 -6.09 -13.05
N ARG A 81 -3.88 -5.81 -12.57
CA ARG A 81 -2.82 -6.80 -12.30
C ARG A 81 -3.28 -7.85 -11.28
N ASP A 82 -3.96 -7.45 -10.20
CA ASP A 82 -4.44 -8.37 -9.16
C ASP A 82 -5.45 -9.38 -9.74
N VAL A 83 -6.42 -8.90 -10.52
CA VAL A 83 -7.36 -9.76 -11.26
C VAL A 83 -6.63 -10.63 -12.28
N PHE A 84 -5.68 -10.06 -13.04
CA PHE A 84 -4.91 -10.83 -14.02
C PHE A 84 -4.12 -11.98 -13.38
N LEU A 85 -3.41 -11.73 -12.28
CA LEU A 85 -2.64 -12.76 -11.58
C LEU A 85 -3.54 -13.81 -10.90
N HIS A 86 -4.77 -13.43 -10.52
CA HIS A 86 -5.80 -14.38 -10.10
C HIS A 86 -6.19 -15.33 -11.25
N GLU A 87 -6.43 -14.82 -12.46
CA GLU A 87 -6.72 -15.66 -13.63
C GLU A 87 -5.51 -16.52 -14.05
N VAL A 88 -4.27 -16.00 -13.91
CA VAL A 88 -3.05 -16.80 -14.09
C VAL A 88 -3.02 -17.97 -13.10
N ALA A 89 -3.41 -17.75 -11.84
CA ALA A 89 -3.49 -18.82 -10.85
C ALA A 89 -4.51 -19.91 -11.24
N HIS A 90 -5.63 -19.53 -11.87
CA HIS A 90 -6.59 -20.49 -12.44
C HIS A 90 -5.98 -21.33 -13.56
N LEU A 91 -5.32 -20.71 -14.55
CA LEU A 91 -4.64 -21.45 -15.62
C LEU A 91 -3.54 -22.38 -15.10
N TRP A 92 -2.77 -21.94 -14.11
CA TRP A 92 -1.71 -22.77 -13.55
C TRP A 92 -2.25 -23.91 -12.69
N ALA A 93 -3.36 -23.68 -11.97
CA ALA A 93 -4.05 -24.74 -11.24
C ALA A 93 -4.59 -25.83 -12.16
N SER A 94 -5.08 -25.46 -13.37
CA SER A 94 -5.61 -26.43 -14.34
C SER A 94 -4.54 -27.34 -14.95
N VAL A 95 -3.26 -26.96 -14.90
CA VAL A 95 -2.14 -27.82 -15.35
C VAL A 95 -1.34 -28.42 -14.20
N HIS A 96 -1.60 -28.00 -12.96
CA HIS A 96 -1.00 -28.59 -11.77
C HIS A 96 -1.52 -30.01 -11.52
N PRO A 97 -0.67 -31.01 -11.24
CA PRO A 97 -1.09 -32.41 -11.03
C PRO A 97 -2.22 -32.57 -10.00
N GLU A 98 -2.05 -31.95 -8.83
CA GLU A 98 -3.08 -31.96 -7.77
C GLU A 98 -4.18 -30.92 -7.97
N GLY A 99 -3.99 -29.93 -8.84
CA GLY A 99 -4.94 -28.83 -9.02
C GLY A 99 -6.13 -29.24 -9.89
N ARG A 100 -5.89 -30.13 -10.86
CA ARG A 100 -6.90 -30.64 -11.81
C ARG A 100 -8.11 -31.30 -11.18
N THR A 101 -7.96 -31.85 -9.97
CA THR A 101 -9.00 -32.60 -9.27
C THR A 101 -9.67 -31.78 -8.17
N GLN A 102 -9.22 -30.55 -7.93
CA GLN A 102 -9.74 -29.69 -6.87
C GLN A 102 -10.92 -28.85 -7.37
N ALA A 103 -11.83 -28.51 -6.45
CA ALA A 103 -12.86 -27.52 -6.71
C ALA A 103 -12.24 -26.14 -7.02
N ASP A 104 -13.04 -25.28 -7.65
CA ASP A 104 -12.71 -23.88 -7.87
C ASP A 104 -12.21 -23.23 -6.58
N HIS A 105 -11.10 -22.49 -6.71
CA HIS A 105 -10.40 -21.83 -5.59
C HIS A 105 -9.89 -22.79 -4.50
N GLY A 106 -9.61 -24.05 -4.82
CA GLY A 106 -9.03 -25.07 -3.93
C GLY A 106 -7.62 -24.76 -3.37
N PRO A 107 -7.05 -25.65 -2.53
CA PRO A 107 -5.75 -25.45 -1.89
C PRO A 107 -4.61 -25.08 -2.84
N VAL A 108 -4.50 -25.74 -4.00
CA VAL A 108 -3.46 -25.45 -5.01
C VAL A 108 -3.63 -24.05 -5.57
N PHE A 109 -4.85 -23.68 -5.97
CA PHE A 109 -5.15 -22.33 -6.44
C PHE A 109 -4.77 -21.27 -5.41
N ARG A 110 -5.13 -21.46 -4.13
CA ARG A 110 -4.79 -20.50 -3.05
C ARG A 110 -3.29 -20.40 -2.84
N SER A 111 -2.57 -21.52 -2.90
CA SER A 111 -1.10 -21.55 -2.84
C SER A 111 -0.47 -20.77 -4.00
N LEU A 112 -0.98 -20.95 -5.22
CA LEU A 112 -0.54 -20.23 -6.41
C LEU A 112 -0.84 -18.72 -6.31
N CYS A 113 -2.03 -18.33 -5.86
CA CYS A 113 -2.36 -16.92 -5.59
C CYS A 113 -1.39 -16.29 -4.60
N ASN A 114 -1.11 -16.97 -3.48
CA ASN A 114 -0.15 -16.49 -2.48
C ASN A 114 1.26 -16.31 -3.07
N ARG A 115 1.69 -17.21 -3.96
CA ARG A 115 3.01 -17.15 -4.60
C ARG A 115 3.11 -16.06 -5.66
N LEU A 116 2.06 -15.89 -6.47
CA LEU A 116 1.95 -14.82 -7.45
C LEU A 116 1.77 -13.45 -6.78
N GLY A 117 1.22 -13.46 -5.57
CA GLY A 117 0.86 -12.26 -4.82
C GLY A 117 -0.49 -11.67 -5.24
N ALA A 118 -1.39 -12.51 -5.77
CA ALA A 118 -2.76 -12.20 -6.13
C ALA A 118 -3.70 -12.43 -4.95
N ASP A 119 -4.78 -11.64 -4.87
CA ASP A 119 -5.84 -11.88 -3.91
C ASP A 119 -6.77 -13.03 -4.41
N PRO A 120 -6.92 -14.13 -3.64
CA PRO A 120 -7.84 -15.22 -3.97
C PRO A 120 -9.32 -14.78 -4.09
N ALA A 121 -9.68 -13.57 -3.64
CA ALA A 121 -11.01 -12.98 -3.79
C ALA A 121 -11.09 -11.88 -4.87
N ALA A 122 -10.00 -11.59 -5.60
CA ALA A 122 -9.93 -10.48 -6.58
C ALA A 122 -11.04 -10.48 -7.63
N ALA A 123 -11.51 -11.66 -8.06
CA ALA A 123 -12.54 -11.81 -9.09
C ALA A 123 -13.99 -11.67 -8.59
N ARG A 124 -14.23 -11.47 -7.28
CA ARG A 124 -15.58 -11.44 -6.69
C ARG A 124 -16.31 -10.12 -6.93
N SER A 125 -16.75 -9.86 -8.16
CA SER A 125 -17.63 -8.75 -8.58
C SER A 125 -17.09 -7.32 -8.40
N ARG A 126 -17.64 -6.36 -9.17
CA ARG A 126 -17.27 -4.93 -9.18
C ARG A 126 -17.36 -4.26 -7.80
N GLU A 127 -18.14 -4.82 -6.88
CA GLU A 127 -18.43 -4.25 -5.56
C GLU A 127 -17.37 -4.59 -4.49
N SER A 128 -16.55 -5.63 -4.70
CA SER A 128 -15.60 -6.10 -3.67
C SER A 128 -14.37 -5.21 -3.48
N PHE A 129 -14.17 -4.17 -4.30
CA PHE A 129 -13.12 -3.18 -4.11
C PHE A 129 -13.54 -1.99 -3.23
N ALA A 130 -14.82 -1.92 -2.83
CA ALA A 130 -15.40 -0.80 -2.09
C ALA A 130 -15.57 -1.03 -0.58
N ALA A 131 -15.41 -2.26 -0.08
CA ALA A 131 -15.65 -2.61 1.32
C ALA A 131 -14.35 -3.01 2.05
N PRO A 132 -14.17 -2.62 3.32
CA PRO A 132 -13.07 -3.12 4.15
C PRO A 132 -13.14 -4.64 4.20
N ARG A 133 -12.12 -5.30 3.66
CA ARG A 133 -12.07 -6.76 3.54
C ARG A 133 -11.68 -7.36 4.88
N GLY A 134 -12.68 -7.72 5.68
CA GLY A 134 -12.54 -8.61 6.82
C GLY A 134 -13.32 -9.89 6.56
N SER A 135 -12.65 -11.05 6.60
CA SER A 135 -13.37 -12.31 6.79
C SER A 135 -14.12 -12.23 8.13
N PRO A 136 -15.37 -12.73 8.25
CA PRO A 136 -15.99 -12.95 9.54
C PRO A 136 -15.24 -14.11 10.19
N ARG A 137 -14.18 -13.81 10.95
CA ARG A 137 -13.68 -14.76 11.94
C ARG A 137 -14.66 -14.75 13.09
N ASP A 138 -15.35 -15.88 13.22
CA ASP A 138 -16.13 -16.23 14.39
C ASP A 138 -15.20 -16.21 15.61
N GLY A 139 -15.40 -15.23 16.48
CA GLY A 139 -14.47 -14.89 17.56
C GLY A 139 -14.37 -13.37 17.77
N ARG A 140 -15.45 -12.77 18.29
CA ARG A 140 -15.46 -11.36 18.70
C ARG A 140 -14.40 -11.14 19.79
N ASP A 141 -13.24 -10.61 19.42
CA ASP A 141 -12.25 -10.13 20.39
C ASP A 141 -12.79 -8.82 21.02
N GLU A 142 -13.52 -8.95 22.13
CA GLU A 142 -14.07 -7.81 22.89
C GLU A 142 -13.00 -6.78 23.30
N ARG A 143 -11.72 -7.18 23.39
CA ARG A 143 -10.60 -6.28 23.68
C ARG A 143 -10.31 -5.40 22.47
N LEU A 144 -10.32 -5.98 21.27
CA LEU A 144 -10.16 -5.27 19.99
C LEU A 144 -11.33 -4.30 19.74
N ASP A 145 -12.57 -4.71 20.02
CA ASP A 145 -13.73 -3.85 19.82
C ASP A 145 -13.74 -2.65 20.79
N ARG A 146 -13.37 -2.87 22.06
CA ARG A 146 -13.20 -1.76 23.02
C ARG A 146 -12.08 -0.80 22.60
N LEU A 147 -10.97 -1.32 22.07
CA LEU A 147 -9.90 -0.48 21.54
C LEU A 147 -10.39 0.35 20.36
N ARG A 148 -11.10 -0.26 19.41
CA ARG A 148 -11.66 0.43 18.24
C ARG A 148 -12.59 1.56 18.65
N VAL A 149 -13.47 1.34 19.62
CA VAL A 149 -14.36 2.39 20.16
C VAL A 149 -13.56 3.55 20.77
N LYS A 150 -12.55 3.26 21.58
CA LYS A 150 -11.69 4.29 22.19
C LYS A 150 -10.92 5.09 21.14
N VAL A 151 -10.35 4.42 20.15
CA VAL A 151 -9.61 5.04 19.05
C VAL A 151 -10.55 5.94 18.23
N ARG A 152 -11.76 5.48 17.86
CA ARG A 152 -12.76 6.31 17.16
C ARG A 152 -13.12 7.57 17.94
N LYS A 153 -13.37 7.44 19.24
CA LYS A 153 -13.68 8.60 20.10
C LYS A 153 -12.55 9.64 20.10
N LEU A 154 -11.29 9.18 20.23
CA LEU A 154 -10.13 10.07 20.20
C LEU A 154 -9.94 10.71 18.82
N LEU A 155 -10.19 9.99 17.74
CA LEU A 155 -10.12 10.55 16.38
C LEU A 155 -11.25 11.55 16.09
N SER A 156 -12.40 11.39 16.73
CA SER A 156 -13.46 12.39 16.70
C SER A 156 -13.02 13.68 17.42
N LEU A 157 -12.37 13.57 18.57
CA LEU A 157 -11.80 14.71 19.29
C LEU A 157 -10.64 15.35 18.53
N ALA A 158 -9.91 14.58 17.73
CA ALA A 158 -8.88 15.08 16.81
C ALA A 158 -9.43 15.99 15.69
N ARG A 159 -10.77 16.16 15.60
CA ARG A 159 -11.45 17.13 14.71
C ARG A 159 -11.81 18.44 15.43
N SER A 160 -11.41 18.61 16.69
CA SER A 160 -11.68 19.82 17.46
C SER A 160 -11.15 21.07 16.73
N PRO A 161 -11.87 22.21 16.78
CA PRO A 161 -11.35 23.48 16.27
C PRO A 161 -10.15 23.98 17.07
N PHE A 162 -9.87 23.40 18.24
CA PHE A 162 -8.73 23.72 19.08
C PHE A 162 -7.50 22.88 18.68
N PRO A 163 -6.43 23.47 18.12
CA PRO A 163 -5.31 22.70 17.56
C PRO A 163 -4.57 21.84 18.57
N GLU A 164 -4.42 22.32 19.80
CA GLU A 164 -3.72 21.58 20.87
C GLU A 164 -4.53 20.37 21.33
N GLU A 165 -5.84 20.52 21.49
CA GLU A 165 -6.74 19.41 21.83
C GLU A 165 -6.76 18.36 20.71
N ALA A 166 -6.88 18.82 19.47
CA ALA A 166 -6.87 17.94 18.31
C ALA A 166 -5.57 17.13 18.22
N ARG A 167 -4.42 17.77 18.45
CA ARG A 167 -3.11 17.14 18.47
C ARG A 167 -2.98 16.14 19.61
N ALA A 168 -3.41 16.50 20.82
CA ALA A 168 -3.37 15.60 21.99
C ALA A 168 -4.23 14.35 21.79
N ALA A 169 -5.43 14.51 21.21
CA ALA A 169 -6.33 13.40 20.91
C ALA A 169 -5.76 12.47 19.83
N ALA A 170 -5.19 13.02 18.76
CA ALA A 170 -4.51 12.24 17.71
C ALA A 170 -3.29 11.48 18.27
N ALA A 171 -2.48 12.13 19.10
CA ALA A 171 -1.34 11.51 19.75
C ALA A 171 -1.77 10.34 20.65
N LYS A 172 -2.86 10.51 21.42
CA LYS A 172 -3.38 9.43 22.26
C LYS A 172 -3.94 8.26 21.46
N ALA A 173 -4.61 8.53 20.33
CA ALA A 173 -5.08 7.48 19.43
C ALA A 173 -3.90 6.69 18.85
N SER A 174 -2.87 7.39 18.36
CA SER A 174 -1.63 6.78 17.84
C SER A 174 -0.92 5.93 18.91
N GLU A 175 -0.87 6.42 20.15
CA GLU A 175 -0.33 5.67 21.29
C GLU A 175 -1.10 4.36 21.54
N LEU A 176 -2.44 4.41 21.58
CA LEU A 176 -3.26 3.21 21.82
C LEU A 176 -3.09 2.16 20.71
N ILE A 177 -3.07 2.58 19.45
CA ILE A 177 -2.84 1.71 18.29
C ILE A 177 -1.45 1.07 18.39
N ALA A 178 -0.42 1.86 18.66
CA ALA A 178 0.95 1.37 18.72
C ALA A 178 1.16 0.35 19.85
N ARG A 179 0.60 0.62 21.05
CA ARG A 179 0.65 -0.33 22.17
C ARG A 179 -0.07 -1.63 21.83
N HIS A 180 -1.21 -1.56 21.17
CA HIS A 180 -1.94 -2.76 20.75
C HIS A 180 -1.13 -3.61 19.78
N HIS A 181 -0.51 -2.99 18.76
CA HIS A 181 0.30 -3.72 17.79
C HIS A 181 1.51 -4.39 18.46
N LEU A 182 2.17 -3.69 19.38
CA LEU A 182 3.25 -4.29 20.17
C LEU A 182 2.78 -5.53 20.92
N SER A 183 1.63 -5.45 21.61
CA SER A 183 1.07 -6.61 22.31
C SER A 183 0.74 -7.76 21.35
N GLU A 184 0.16 -7.49 20.18
CA GLU A 184 -0.13 -8.55 19.20
C GLU A 184 1.13 -9.22 18.63
N ILE A 185 2.20 -8.43 18.43
CA ILE A 185 3.51 -8.95 18.01
C ILE A 185 4.13 -9.81 19.12
N GLU A 186 4.12 -9.32 20.37
CA GLU A 186 4.67 -10.01 21.54
C GLU A 186 3.92 -11.32 21.85
N GLU A 187 2.60 -11.30 21.75
CA GLU A 187 1.73 -12.47 21.96
C GLU A 187 1.75 -13.44 20.76
N GLY A 188 2.45 -13.10 19.67
CA GLY A 188 2.56 -13.97 18.50
C GLY A 188 1.23 -14.25 17.81
N ARG A 189 0.23 -13.36 17.94
CA ARG A 189 -1.11 -13.60 17.41
C ARG A 189 -1.08 -13.82 15.89
N PRO A 190 -1.89 -14.75 15.35
CA PRO A 190 -1.99 -14.93 13.92
C PRO A 190 -2.58 -13.67 13.27
N ARG A 191 -1.89 -13.14 12.27
CA ARG A 191 -2.25 -11.90 11.56
C ARG A 191 -2.23 -12.15 10.06
N GLU A 192 -3.17 -11.54 9.36
CA GLU A 192 -3.28 -11.60 7.91
C GLU A 192 -2.65 -10.34 7.30
N PHE A 193 -1.81 -10.53 6.29
CA PHE A 193 -1.10 -9.45 5.61
C PHE A 193 -1.49 -9.43 4.13
N THR A 194 -1.57 -8.23 3.57
CA THR A 194 -1.78 -7.99 2.14
C THR A 194 -0.79 -6.96 1.63
N SER A 195 -0.77 -6.73 0.32
CA SER A 195 0.08 -5.74 -0.33
C SER A 195 -0.71 -4.91 -1.33
N ARG A 196 -0.44 -3.60 -1.38
CA ARG A 196 -1.05 -2.66 -2.35
C ARG A 196 -0.01 -1.67 -2.86
N TYR A 197 -0.20 -1.18 -4.09
CA TYR A 197 0.64 -0.08 -4.57
C TYR A 197 0.28 1.20 -3.82
N LEU A 198 1.31 1.89 -3.33
CA LEU A 198 1.15 3.16 -2.64
C LEU A 198 0.72 4.28 -3.60
N CYS A 199 1.21 4.25 -4.84
CA CYS A 199 0.93 5.25 -5.86
C CYS A 199 0.98 4.64 -7.26
N ALA A 200 0.77 5.43 -8.31
CA ALA A 200 0.87 4.91 -9.68
C ALA A 200 2.33 4.55 -10.02
N PRO A 201 2.58 3.46 -10.78
CA PRO A 201 3.91 3.17 -11.28
C PRO A 201 4.51 4.32 -12.08
N ALA A 202 5.81 4.56 -11.90
CA ALA A 202 6.52 5.58 -12.64
C ALA A 202 7.93 5.12 -13.01
N ARG A 203 8.45 5.63 -14.13
CA ARG A 203 9.84 5.39 -14.54
C ARG A 203 10.82 6.01 -13.54
N ARG A 204 10.46 7.18 -12.98
CA ARG A 204 11.24 7.89 -11.96
C ARG A 204 10.29 8.58 -10.99
N HIS A 205 10.35 8.17 -9.72
CA HIS A 205 9.61 8.85 -8.65
C HIS A 205 10.39 10.06 -8.11
N PRO A 206 9.69 11.14 -7.70
CA PRO A 206 10.33 12.26 -7.03
C PRO A 206 10.84 11.84 -5.64
N ARG A 207 11.88 12.52 -5.13
CA ARG A 207 12.56 12.14 -3.89
C ARG A 207 11.65 12.13 -2.65
N HIS A 208 10.65 13.01 -2.58
CA HIS A 208 9.72 13.03 -1.44
C HIS A 208 8.91 11.74 -1.33
N VAL A 209 8.56 11.05 -2.43
CA VAL A 209 7.83 9.77 -2.36
C VAL A 209 8.66 8.69 -1.66
N PHE A 210 9.99 8.69 -1.83
CA PHE A 210 10.87 7.78 -1.08
C PHE A 210 10.86 8.10 0.42
N LEU A 211 10.85 9.39 0.77
CA LEU A 211 10.79 9.82 2.15
C LEU A 211 9.41 9.51 2.77
N ILE A 212 8.33 9.69 2.02
CA ILE A 212 6.98 9.31 2.46
C ILE A 212 6.91 7.80 2.68
N ALA A 213 7.44 6.98 1.76
CA ALA A 213 7.50 5.52 1.96
C ALA A 213 8.25 5.15 3.26
N ASN A 214 9.34 5.87 3.59
CA ASN A 214 10.05 5.69 4.86
C ASN A 214 9.21 6.13 6.08
N ILE A 215 8.50 7.26 6.01
CA ILE A 215 7.54 7.70 7.03
C ILE A 215 6.51 6.60 7.30
N LEU A 216 5.91 6.06 6.24
CA LEU A 216 4.90 5.01 6.35
C LEU A 216 5.46 3.76 7.03
N GLN A 217 6.65 3.32 6.58
CA GLN A 217 7.31 2.16 7.17
C GLN A 217 7.64 2.35 8.66
N ARG A 218 8.13 3.54 9.04
CA ARG A 218 8.59 3.81 10.40
C ARG A 218 7.47 4.08 11.39
N PHE A 219 6.34 4.64 10.94
CA PHE A 219 5.32 5.16 11.86
C PHE A 219 3.94 4.50 11.73
N PHE A 220 3.67 3.72 10.68
CA PHE A 220 2.33 3.22 10.36
C PHE A 220 2.25 1.69 10.18
N PHE A 221 3.19 0.93 10.74
CA PHE A 221 3.14 -0.54 10.82
C PHE A 221 2.94 -1.24 9.47
N VAL A 222 3.54 -0.67 8.42
CA VAL A 222 3.62 -1.25 7.09
C VAL A 222 5.08 -1.38 6.68
N GLU A 223 5.35 -2.16 5.64
CA GLU A 223 6.66 -2.29 5.02
C GLU A 223 6.59 -1.89 3.56
N ALA A 224 7.48 -1.01 3.11
CA ALA A 224 7.48 -0.50 1.73
C ALA A 224 8.57 -1.17 0.89
N VAL A 225 8.17 -1.93 -0.12
CA VAL A 225 9.08 -2.59 -1.05
C VAL A 225 8.96 -1.96 -2.43
N TRP A 226 10.08 -1.51 -2.98
CA TRP A 226 10.14 -0.99 -4.34
C TRP A 226 10.18 -2.14 -5.34
N VAL A 227 9.07 -2.35 -6.05
CA VAL A 227 8.93 -3.42 -7.03
C VAL A 227 8.95 -2.87 -8.46
N PRO A 228 9.52 -3.61 -9.44
CA PRO A 228 9.33 -3.25 -10.83
C PRO A 228 7.85 -3.34 -11.19
N ALA A 229 7.37 -2.42 -12.02
CA ALA A 229 5.97 -2.37 -12.44
C ALA A 229 5.85 -1.71 -13.81
N TRP A 230 4.84 -2.11 -14.59
CA TRP A 230 4.57 -1.51 -15.89
C TRP A 230 3.93 -0.12 -15.75
N VAL A 231 4.42 0.84 -16.52
CA VAL A 231 3.88 2.20 -16.57
C VAL A 231 3.00 2.33 -17.81
N VAL A 232 1.70 2.04 -17.68
CA VAL A 232 0.75 2.00 -18.81
C VAL A 232 0.80 3.30 -19.64
N ALA A 233 0.76 4.47 -19.00
CA ALA A 233 0.79 5.76 -19.69
C ALA A 233 2.10 6.05 -20.46
N LYS A 234 3.15 5.25 -20.26
CA LYS A 234 4.46 5.40 -20.93
C LYS A 234 4.88 4.17 -21.74
N GLY A 235 4.14 3.06 -21.66
CA GLY A 235 4.47 1.82 -22.35
C GLY A 235 5.85 1.27 -22.03
N CYS A 236 6.31 1.41 -20.78
CA CYS A 236 7.63 0.99 -20.37
C CYS A 236 7.65 0.45 -18.93
N VAL A 237 8.73 -0.25 -18.58
CA VAL A 237 9.00 -0.69 -17.21
C VAL A 237 9.45 0.50 -16.36
N GLY A 238 8.89 0.59 -15.15
CA GLY A 238 9.29 1.51 -14.10
C GLY A 238 9.35 0.78 -12.76
N ASN A 239 9.05 1.51 -11.69
CA ASN A 239 8.87 0.92 -10.36
C ASN A 239 7.75 1.63 -9.61
N VAL A 240 7.38 1.03 -8.48
CA VAL A 240 6.36 1.55 -7.58
C VAL A 240 6.69 1.09 -6.15
N PRO A 241 6.45 1.93 -5.13
CA PRO A 241 6.43 1.45 -3.75
C PRO A 241 5.17 0.61 -3.54
N GLU A 242 5.33 -0.69 -3.32
CA GLU A 242 4.27 -1.59 -2.85
C GLU A 242 4.38 -1.69 -1.32
N ILE A 243 3.30 -1.33 -0.62
CA ILE A 243 3.23 -1.39 0.84
C ILE A 243 2.58 -2.69 1.28
N SER A 244 3.15 -3.33 2.30
CA SER A 244 2.68 -4.58 2.89
C SER A 244 2.38 -4.41 4.37
N GLY A 245 1.28 -4.98 4.85
CA GLY A 245 0.82 -4.80 6.22
C GLY A 245 -0.57 -5.41 6.39
N ARG A 246 -1.20 -5.21 7.55
CA ARG A 246 -2.59 -5.61 7.72
C ARG A 246 -3.50 -4.68 6.90
N PRO A 247 -4.68 -5.15 6.46
CA PRO A 247 -5.57 -4.35 5.62
C PRO A 247 -5.83 -2.93 6.16
N HIS A 248 -6.15 -2.80 7.45
CA HIS A 248 -6.41 -1.49 8.06
C HIS A 248 -5.16 -0.61 8.22
N ASP A 249 -3.97 -1.21 8.39
CA ASP A 249 -2.71 -0.46 8.46
C ASP A 249 -2.34 0.09 7.07
N ILE A 250 -2.59 -0.68 6.01
CA ILE A 250 -2.45 -0.24 4.62
C ILE A 250 -3.42 0.88 4.30
N GLU A 251 -4.69 0.77 4.68
CA GLU A 251 -5.68 1.83 4.49
C GLU A 251 -5.25 3.13 5.15
N LEU A 252 -4.78 3.06 6.40
CA LEU A 252 -4.25 4.22 7.12
C LEU A 252 -3.02 4.80 6.41
N ALA A 253 -2.10 3.95 5.94
CA ALA A 253 -0.89 4.38 5.24
C ALA A 253 -1.22 5.07 3.90
N LEU A 254 -2.20 4.56 3.13
CA LEU A 254 -2.69 5.20 1.91
C LEU A 254 -3.32 6.56 2.20
N TYR A 255 -4.15 6.65 3.23
CA TYR A 255 -4.72 7.92 3.68
C TYR A 255 -3.63 8.95 4.05
N VAL A 256 -2.60 8.52 4.79
CA VAL A 256 -1.48 9.39 5.18
C VAL A 256 -0.67 9.84 3.96
N PHE A 257 -0.44 8.95 2.99
CA PHE A 257 0.19 9.31 1.73
C PHE A 257 -0.58 10.42 1.00
N ASP A 258 -1.88 10.24 0.82
CA ASP A 258 -2.75 11.23 0.17
C ASP A 258 -2.79 12.54 0.97
N PHE A 259 -2.83 12.46 2.31
CA PHE A 259 -2.76 13.64 3.16
C PHE A 259 -1.48 14.45 2.96
N ILE A 260 -0.32 13.78 2.91
CA ILE A 260 0.97 14.44 2.69
C ILE A 260 1.02 15.06 1.28
N GLU A 261 0.65 14.29 0.24
CA GLU A 261 0.63 14.77 -1.15
C GLU A 261 -0.29 15.99 -1.32
N ASN A 262 -1.50 15.93 -0.78
CA ASN A 262 -2.46 17.04 -0.84
C ASN A 262 -1.96 18.26 -0.06
N THR A 263 -1.32 18.05 1.09
CA THR A 263 -0.73 19.14 1.88
C THR A 263 0.43 19.80 1.13
N ILE A 264 1.31 19.02 0.49
CA ILE A 264 2.40 19.53 -0.35
C ILE A 264 1.83 20.42 -1.46
N ARG A 265 0.82 19.94 -2.19
CA ARG A 265 0.21 20.70 -3.30
C ARG A 265 -0.42 22.00 -2.82
N ARG A 266 -1.26 21.94 -1.77
CA ARG A 266 -1.94 23.13 -1.22
C ARG A 266 -0.94 24.18 -0.73
N GLN A 267 0.09 23.75 0.00
CA GLN A 267 1.06 24.67 0.60
C GLN A 267 2.07 25.20 -0.41
N TRP A 268 2.29 24.47 -1.51
CA TRP A 268 3.14 24.93 -2.60
C TRP A 268 2.60 26.20 -3.25
N ASP A 269 1.30 26.29 -3.53
CA ASP A 269 0.74 27.46 -4.20
C ASP A 269 0.92 28.73 -3.36
N MET A 270 0.74 28.62 -2.04
CA MET A 270 0.99 29.70 -1.08
C MET A 270 2.47 30.08 -1.02
N ALA A 271 3.36 29.09 -0.85
CA ALA A 271 4.80 29.30 -0.75
C ALA A 271 5.40 29.89 -2.03
N ARG A 272 4.90 29.46 -3.19
CA ARG A 272 5.31 29.97 -4.51
C ARG A 272 5.03 31.47 -4.63
N GLY A 273 3.85 31.92 -4.24
CA GLY A 273 3.48 33.34 -4.25
C GLY A 273 4.29 34.17 -3.24
N ALA A 274 4.44 33.68 -2.01
CA ALA A 274 5.10 34.41 -0.93
C ALA A 274 6.63 34.55 -1.12
N HIS A 275 7.28 33.56 -1.73
CA HIS A 275 8.75 33.52 -1.84
C HIS A 275 9.27 33.65 -3.28
N GLY A 276 8.40 33.81 -4.28
CA GLY A 276 8.80 33.87 -5.69
C GLY A 276 9.45 32.58 -6.20
N PHE A 277 9.09 31.42 -5.63
CA PHE A 277 9.68 30.14 -6.02
C PHE A 277 9.31 29.75 -7.46
N THR A 278 10.19 29.00 -8.13
CA THR A 278 9.96 28.52 -9.49
C THR A 278 9.53 27.05 -9.50
N GLY A 279 9.05 26.52 -10.63
CA GLY A 279 8.71 25.09 -10.75
C GLY A 279 9.87 24.14 -10.41
N ARG A 280 11.13 24.59 -10.51
CA ARG A 280 12.32 23.81 -10.10
C ARG A 280 12.40 23.62 -8.59
N ASP A 281 11.81 24.53 -7.83
CA ASP A 281 11.83 24.55 -6.36
C ASP A 281 10.75 23.65 -5.74
N TYR A 282 9.71 23.28 -6.49
CA TYR A 282 8.66 22.37 -6.02
C TYR A 282 9.22 21.07 -5.44
N ARG A 283 10.22 20.47 -6.11
CA ARG A 283 10.81 19.20 -5.65
C ARG A 283 11.53 19.34 -4.32
N GLN A 284 12.18 20.48 -4.08
CA GLN A 284 12.87 20.79 -2.83
C GLN A 284 11.86 21.11 -1.73
N PHE A 285 10.84 21.89 -2.04
CA PHE A 285 9.73 22.19 -1.14
C PHE A 285 9.01 20.93 -0.68
N ALA A 286 8.58 20.07 -1.60
CA ALA A 286 7.91 18.80 -1.31
C ALA A 286 8.78 17.87 -0.44
N LEU A 287 10.09 17.80 -0.74
CA LEU A 287 11.03 17.05 0.08
C LEU A 287 11.16 17.65 1.49
N GLY A 288 11.17 18.98 1.59
CA GLY A 288 11.15 19.72 2.84
C GLY A 288 9.95 19.39 3.69
N VAL A 289 8.73 19.46 3.12
CA VAL A 289 7.48 19.12 3.82
C VAL A 289 7.53 17.70 4.37
N ALA A 290 7.87 16.72 3.54
CA ALA A 290 8.00 15.34 4.01
C ALA A 290 9.09 15.20 5.10
N SER A 291 10.21 15.91 5.00
CA SER A 291 11.26 15.89 6.02
C SER A 291 10.84 16.54 7.34
N GLY A 292 10.13 17.66 7.29
CA GLY A 292 9.60 18.30 8.49
C GLY A 292 8.63 17.40 9.23
N PHE A 293 7.74 16.75 8.48
CA PHE A 293 6.77 15.82 9.04
C PHE A 293 7.43 14.56 9.61
N TYR A 294 8.44 14.01 8.91
CA TYR A 294 9.27 12.93 9.44
C TYR A 294 9.89 13.30 10.79
N SER A 295 10.55 14.47 10.89
CA SER A 295 11.19 14.90 12.15
C SER A 295 10.18 15.04 13.28
N GLN A 296 8.99 15.59 13.00
CA GLN A 296 7.93 15.70 13.99
C GLN A 296 7.48 14.32 14.50
N LEU A 297 7.16 13.38 13.59
CA LEU A 297 6.74 12.03 13.95
C LEU A 297 7.84 11.26 14.69
N GLU A 298 9.10 11.46 14.31
CA GLU A 298 10.26 10.87 14.99
C GLU A 298 10.39 11.35 16.43
N GLU A 299 10.27 12.67 16.65
CA GLU A 299 10.27 13.26 18.00
C GLU A 299 9.12 12.71 18.85
N GLU A 300 7.90 12.65 18.31
CA GLU A 300 6.72 12.10 18.99
C GLU A 300 6.87 10.60 19.32
N ARG A 301 7.31 9.80 18.35
CA ARG A 301 7.49 8.34 18.49
C ARG A 301 8.61 8.01 19.48
N SER A 302 9.69 8.78 19.50
CA SER A 302 10.81 8.59 20.43
C SER A 302 10.39 8.85 21.87
N ARG A 303 9.70 9.97 22.13
CA ARG A 303 9.12 10.28 23.45
C ARG A 303 8.16 9.21 23.93
N LEU A 304 7.32 8.68 23.03
CA LEU A 304 6.41 7.59 23.38
C LEU A 304 7.17 6.29 23.70
N SER A 305 8.21 5.96 22.93
CA SER A 305 9.08 4.79 23.15
C SER A 305 9.75 4.86 24.52
N GLU A 306 10.30 6.02 24.88
CA GLU A 306 10.91 6.28 26.20
C GLU A 306 9.90 6.13 27.35
N ARG A 307 8.69 6.70 27.20
CA ARG A 307 7.61 6.55 28.19
C ARG A 307 7.23 5.09 28.42
N ILE A 308 7.02 4.32 27.34
CA ILE A 308 6.66 2.89 27.43
C ILE A 308 7.78 2.09 28.10
N ARG A 309 9.04 2.39 27.79
CA ARG A 309 10.20 1.76 28.46
C ARG A 309 10.20 2.05 29.96
N ALA A 310 10.00 3.30 30.35
CA ALA A 310 9.98 3.70 31.76
C ALA A 310 8.83 3.04 32.53
N GLU A 311 7.61 3.04 31.97
CA GLU A 311 6.44 2.37 32.54
C GLU A 311 6.70 0.87 32.78
N ARG A 312 7.19 0.15 31.76
CA ARG A 312 7.48 -1.29 31.87
C ARG A 312 8.66 -1.61 32.78
N ALA A 313 9.66 -0.73 32.88
CA ALA A 313 10.77 -0.89 33.81
C ALA A 313 10.29 -0.75 35.27
N ALA A 314 9.37 0.18 35.54
CA ALA A 314 8.74 0.32 36.85
C ALA A 314 7.89 -0.92 37.22
N GLU A 315 7.16 -1.49 36.24
CA GLU A 315 6.38 -2.72 36.43
C GLU A 315 7.29 -3.95 36.67
N ALA A 316 8.41 -4.08 35.95
CA ALA A 316 9.36 -5.18 36.10
C ALA A 316 10.09 -5.18 37.45
N GLY A 317 10.20 -4.02 38.11
CA GLY A 317 10.71 -3.90 39.49
C GLY A 317 9.79 -4.53 40.56
N ALA A 318 8.57 -4.94 40.20
CA ALA A 318 7.55 -5.45 41.13
C ALA A 318 7.28 -6.98 41.05
N GLY A 319 7.90 -7.75 40.14
CA GLY A 319 7.79 -9.21 40.14
C GLY A 319 7.94 -9.91 38.79
N ARG A 320 8.76 -10.98 38.79
CA ARG A 320 9.06 -12.10 37.85
C ARG A 320 8.53 -12.13 36.39
N PHE A 321 9.36 -12.83 35.58
CA PHE A 321 9.24 -13.29 34.17
C PHE A 321 9.61 -12.25 33.11
N GLY A 322 10.41 -12.54 32.08
CA GLY A 322 10.83 -13.83 31.52
C GLY A 322 10.80 -13.71 29.99
N GLY A 323 11.51 -12.71 29.45
CA GLY A 323 11.51 -12.34 28.04
C GLY A 323 11.79 -10.84 27.88
N ARG A 324 12.69 -10.45 26.97
CA ARG A 324 12.93 -9.03 26.65
C ARG A 324 11.70 -8.49 25.92
N PRO A 325 10.91 -7.56 26.49
CA PRO A 325 9.78 -6.99 25.77
C PRO A 325 10.28 -6.13 24.61
N CYS A 326 9.53 -6.12 23.49
CA CYS A 326 9.82 -5.25 22.35
C CYS A 326 9.40 -3.83 22.72
N THR A 327 10.29 -3.10 23.39
CA THR A 327 10.00 -1.75 23.90
C THR A 327 10.39 -0.64 22.92
N ASP A 328 11.05 -0.99 21.80
CA ASP A 328 11.49 -0.01 20.83
C ASP A 328 10.45 0.22 19.73
N LEU A 329 9.58 1.20 19.97
CA LEU A 329 8.63 1.67 18.95
C LEU A 329 9.31 2.32 17.73
N VAL A 330 10.61 2.64 17.81
CA VAL A 330 11.36 3.23 16.70
C VAL A 330 11.84 2.15 15.73
N ASN A 331 12.07 0.93 16.23
CA ASN A 331 12.60 -0.20 15.45
C ASN A 331 11.77 -1.48 15.73
N VAL A 332 10.45 -1.40 15.55
CA VAL A 332 9.57 -2.56 15.69
C VAL A 332 9.84 -3.53 14.55
N PHE A 333 10.38 -4.71 14.87
CA PHE A 333 10.47 -5.81 13.93
C PHE A 333 9.28 -6.75 14.15
N ASP A 334 8.42 -6.88 13.15
CA ASP A 334 7.34 -7.89 13.15
C ASP A 334 7.81 -9.15 12.37
N PRO A 335 8.11 -10.26 13.06
CA PRO A 335 8.59 -11.48 12.40
C PRO A 335 7.59 -12.06 11.40
N ALA A 336 6.29 -11.90 11.66
CA ALA A 336 5.23 -12.45 10.81
C ALA A 336 5.13 -11.65 9.50
N LEU A 337 5.17 -10.31 9.58
CA LEU A 337 5.26 -9.45 8.40
C LEU A 337 6.58 -9.71 7.65
N GLY A 338 7.70 -9.88 8.36
CA GLY A 338 8.98 -10.24 7.75
C GLY A 338 8.94 -11.58 6.99
N ALA A 339 8.23 -12.57 7.51
CA ALA A 339 8.00 -13.85 6.83
C ALA A 339 7.16 -13.67 5.56
N TYR A 340 6.07 -12.89 5.65
CA TYR A 340 5.23 -12.54 4.51
C TYR A 340 6.05 -11.86 3.39
N LEU A 341 6.88 -10.87 3.73
CA LEU A 341 7.75 -10.19 2.77
C LEU A 341 8.73 -11.14 2.08
N ARG A 342 9.40 -12.01 2.84
CA ARG A 342 10.34 -13.00 2.29
C ARG A 342 9.65 -13.96 1.34
N GLN A 343 8.44 -14.40 1.68
CA GLN A 343 7.65 -15.27 0.82
C GLN A 343 7.24 -14.57 -0.48
N ARG A 344 6.80 -13.30 -0.40
CA ARG A 344 6.27 -12.55 -1.55
C ARG A 344 7.35 -12.03 -2.51
N TYR A 345 8.45 -11.51 -1.96
CA TYR A 345 9.47 -10.76 -2.70
C TYR A 345 10.82 -11.48 -2.77
N GLY A 346 11.05 -12.50 -1.94
CA GLY A 346 12.35 -13.14 -1.82
C GLY A 346 13.38 -12.23 -1.14
N ARG A 347 14.59 -12.17 -1.71
CA ARG A 347 15.70 -11.40 -1.14
C ARG A 347 15.57 -9.91 -1.44
N LEU A 348 15.37 -9.12 -0.39
CA LEU A 348 15.32 -7.66 -0.46
C LEU A 348 16.72 -7.04 -0.38
N ARG A 349 16.86 -5.82 -0.92
CA ARG A 349 18.06 -4.98 -0.82
C ARG A 349 17.67 -3.59 -0.37
N ALA A 350 18.47 -3.00 0.50
CA ALA A 350 18.30 -1.61 0.89
C ALA A 350 18.68 -0.69 -0.27
N ILE A 351 17.89 0.36 -0.49
CA ILE A 351 18.15 1.37 -1.52
C ILE A 351 18.58 2.65 -0.80
N GLY A 352 19.87 2.98 -0.90
CA GLY A 352 20.40 4.28 -0.49
C GLY A 352 20.23 5.33 -1.59
N ARG A 353 20.13 6.61 -1.21
CA ARG A 353 20.25 7.72 -2.15
C ARG A 353 21.28 8.74 -1.67
N PRO A 354 22.05 9.33 -2.59
CA PRO A 354 23.02 10.36 -2.24
C PRO A 354 22.33 11.63 -1.72
N GLY A 355 23.04 12.35 -0.86
CA GLY A 355 22.62 13.65 -0.34
C GLY A 355 22.28 14.65 -1.44
N LEU A 356 21.53 15.68 -1.08
CA LEU A 356 21.15 16.76 -1.98
C LEU A 356 21.59 18.09 -1.39
N ALA A 357 22.05 19.00 -2.24
CA ALA A 357 22.17 20.40 -1.86
C ALA A 357 20.77 20.95 -1.56
N LEU A 358 20.56 21.37 -0.31
CA LEU A 358 19.30 21.91 0.16
C LEU A 358 19.19 23.39 -0.24
N ARG A 359 17.98 23.83 -0.59
CA ARG A 359 17.68 25.21 -1.01
C ARG A 359 16.73 25.88 -0.03
N SER A 360 16.56 27.20 -0.13
CA SER A 360 15.58 27.95 0.68
C SER A 360 14.17 27.35 0.63
N SER A 361 13.73 26.88 -0.54
CA SER A 361 12.46 26.19 -0.73
C SER A 361 12.30 24.91 0.08
N TYR A 362 13.40 24.18 0.33
CA TYR A 362 13.38 23.02 1.23
C TYR A 362 13.08 23.45 2.67
N TYR A 363 13.72 24.50 3.18
CA TYR A 363 13.49 24.96 4.55
C TYR A 363 12.08 25.53 4.75
N ALA A 364 11.54 26.23 3.75
CA ALA A 364 10.14 26.67 3.75
C ALA A 364 9.18 25.47 3.83
N GLY A 365 9.43 24.43 3.03
CA GLY A 365 8.67 23.17 3.11
C GLY A 365 8.83 22.48 4.46
N ARG A 366 10.05 22.44 5.02
CA ARG A 366 10.33 21.81 6.31
C ARG A 366 9.55 22.45 7.46
N LYS A 367 9.38 23.77 7.45
CA LYS A 367 8.55 24.47 8.43
C LYS A 367 7.09 23.98 8.36
N VAL A 368 6.51 23.97 7.15
CA VAL A 368 5.17 23.43 6.91
C VAL A 368 5.04 22.00 7.44
N GLY A 369 6.02 21.15 7.14
CA GLY A 369 6.04 19.75 7.57
C GLY A 369 6.00 19.56 9.08
N ARG A 370 6.71 20.41 9.85
CA ARG A 370 6.76 20.34 11.32
C ARG A 370 5.46 20.78 12.01
N GLU A 371 4.58 21.46 11.28
CA GLU A 371 3.31 21.97 11.80
C GLU A 371 2.13 21.07 11.38
N MET A 372 2.39 19.98 10.65
CA MET A 372 1.35 19.07 10.17
C MET A 372 0.71 18.30 11.32
N VAL A 373 -0.63 18.31 11.35
CA VAL A 373 -1.41 17.51 12.29
C VAL A 373 -2.32 16.57 11.48
N LEU A 374 -2.18 15.27 11.71
CA LEU A 374 -3.07 14.25 11.14
C LEU A 374 -4.46 14.40 11.76
N SER A 375 -5.27 15.27 11.17
CA SER A 375 -6.63 15.59 11.63
C SER A 375 -7.60 15.40 10.47
N ARG A 376 -7.96 14.13 10.18
CA ARG A 376 -9.07 13.68 9.30
C ARG A 376 -9.01 12.15 9.11
N GLY A 377 -10.11 11.53 8.68
CA GLY A 377 -10.04 10.42 7.72
C GLY A 377 -10.66 9.06 8.07
N LEU A 378 -10.67 8.61 9.33
CA LEU A 378 -10.95 7.20 9.62
C LEU A 378 -12.43 6.77 9.51
N GLU A 379 -13.37 7.70 9.29
CA GLU A 379 -14.80 7.39 9.07
C GLU A 379 -15.30 7.70 7.66
N SER A 380 -14.55 8.49 6.87
CA SER A 380 -14.96 8.86 5.51
C SER A 380 -14.66 7.76 4.49
N HIS A 381 -13.77 6.82 4.80
CA HIS A 381 -13.41 5.72 3.89
C HIS A 381 -14.33 4.51 3.93
N SER A 382 -15.30 4.45 4.86
CA SER A 382 -16.41 3.48 4.74
C SER A 382 -17.44 3.88 3.69
N ASN A 383 -17.50 5.16 3.28
CA ASN A 383 -18.50 5.68 2.34
C ASN A 383 -17.93 6.34 1.06
N ALA A 384 -16.61 6.57 0.96
CA ALA A 384 -15.99 7.23 -0.19
C ALA A 384 -15.10 6.26 -0.99
N SER A 385 -15.70 5.20 -1.52
CA SER A 385 -15.14 4.34 -2.57
C SER A 385 -15.52 4.79 -3.99
N ALA A 386 -15.94 6.05 -4.14
CA ALA A 386 -16.11 6.67 -5.46
C ALA A 386 -14.78 7.31 -5.88
N ALA A 387 -14.12 6.68 -6.86
CA ALA A 387 -12.89 7.16 -7.48
C ALA A 387 -12.96 8.66 -7.87
N PRO A 388 -11.84 9.41 -7.80
CA PRO A 388 -11.79 10.73 -8.40
C PRO A 388 -11.94 10.58 -9.92
N ARG A 389 -13.05 11.08 -10.47
CA ARG A 389 -13.20 11.28 -11.91
C ARG A 389 -12.07 12.19 -12.38
N LEU A 390 -11.37 11.76 -13.43
CA LEU A 390 -10.42 12.63 -14.13
C LEU A 390 -11.13 13.94 -14.52
N PRO A 391 -10.52 15.11 -14.35
CA PRO A 391 -11.04 16.33 -14.94
C PRO A 391 -11.04 16.19 -16.46
N GLY A 392 -12.14 16.60 -17.09
CA GLY A 392 -12.35 16.55 -18.54
C GLY A 392 -11.50 17.51 -19.34
#